data_AF-A0A183DX45-F1
#
_entry.id   AF-A0A183DX45-F1
#
_cell.length_a   1.000
_cell.length_b   1.000
_cell.length_c   1.000
_cell.angle_alpha   90.00
_cell.angle_beta   90.00
_cell.angle_gamma   90.00
#
_symmetry.space_group_name_H-M   'P 1'
#
loop_
_entity.id
_entity.type
_entity.pdbx_description
1 polymer ?
#
loop_
_entity_poly.entity_id
_entity_poly.type
_entity_poly.pdbx_seq_one_letter_code
_entity_poly.pdbx_strand_id
1 'polypeptide(L)'
;MNVQERGIDGLVSEASSLANQELLRKKGYEELARIEHSTITDKHGKQIINCDDGTTAMILFFKRINSFTKYQHTHVYFLSLHTPLFFDNIHDFMG
;
A
#
# COMPACT_ATOMS: atom_id res chain seq x y z
N MET A 1 14.47 -0.90 14.30
CA MET A 1 15.11 0.10 13.42
C MET A 1 14.64 1.47 13.86
N ASN A 2 15.55 2.38 14.24
CA ASN A 2 15.18 3.76 14.56
C ASN A 2 15.10 4.57 13.25
N VAL A 3 13.89 5.00 12.89
CA VAL A 3 13.60 5.67 11.61
C VAL A 3 14.13 7.11 11.60
N GLN A 4 14.23 7.74 12.77
CA GLN A 4 14.68 9.13 12.93
C GLN A 4 16.19 9.28 12.72
N GLU A 5 16.97 8.29 13.16
CA GLU A 5 18.44 8.28 13.03
C GLU A 5 18.93 8.16 11.58
N ARG A 6 18.04 7.84 10.64
CA ARG A 6 18.38 7.62 9.22
C ARG A 6 17.98 8.76 8.29
N GLY A 7 17.51 9.88 8.84
CA GLY A 7 17.05 11.01 8.02
C GLY A 7 15.84 10.67 7.14
N ILE A 8 14.96 9.78 7.61
CA ILE A 8 13.75 9.39 6.89
C ILE A 8 12.62 10.36 7.27
N ASP A 9 12.09 11.07 6.28
CA ASP A 9 11.04 12.08 6.49
C ASP A 9 9.63 11.53 6.48
N GLY A 10 9.43 10.30 6.01
CA GLY A 10 8.12 9.67 5.95
C GLY A 10 8.15 8.19 5.65
N LEU A 11 7.01 7.56 5.88
CA LEU A 11 6.74 6.14 5.66
C LEU A 11 5.78 6.00 4.49
N VAL A 12 6.02 5.01 3.63
CA VAL A 12 5.05 4.60 2.61
C VAL A 12 4.68 3.15 2.86
N SER A 13 3.40 2.82 2.73
CA SER A 13 2.89 1.45 2.85
C SER A 13 1.80 1.22 1.82
N GLU A 14 1.85 0.10 1.10
CA GLU A 14 0.71 -0.38 0.32
C GLU A 14 -0.17 -1.26 1.21
N ALA A 15 -1.48 -1.23 0.99
CA ALA A 15 -2.42 -2.13 1.64
C ALA A 15 -3.53 -2.60 0.69
N SER A 16 -3.58 -3.90 0.50
CA SER A 16 -4.52 -4.64 -0.34
C SER A 16 -5.58 -5.44 0.45
N SER A 17 -5.63 -5.28 1.78
CA SER A 17 -6.70 -5.80 2.64
C SER A 17 -7.39 -4.71 3.44
N LEU A 18 -8.68 -4.88 3.69
CA LEU A 18 -9.53 -3.87 4.34
C LEU A 18 -9.02 -3.54 5.74
N ALA A 19 -8.62 -4.58 6.50
CA ALA A 19 -8.08 -4.44 7.84
C ALA A 19 -6.79 -3.60 7.89
N ASN A 20 -5.87 -3.80 6.94
CA ASN A 20 -4.63 -3.04 6.86
C ASN A 20 -4.89 -1.59 6.45
N GLN A 21 -5.81 -1.35 5.51
CA GLN A 21 -6.20 0.00 5.11
C GLN A 21 -6.80 0.77 6.29
N GLU A 22 -7.70 0.15 7.06
CA GLU A 22 -8.25 0.77 8.27
C GLU A 22 -7.18 1.06 9.32
N LEU A 23 -6.25 0.12 9.55
CA LEU A 23 -5.16 0.31 10.50
C LEU A 23 -4.30 1.51 10.12
N LEU A 24 -3.89 1.63 8.85
CA LEU A 24 -3.06 2.73 8.38
C LEU A 24 -3.76 4.08 8.52
N ARG A 25 -5.05 4.16 8.18
CA ARG A 25 -5.88 5.36 8.43
C ARG A 25 -5.91 5.72 9.92
N LYS A 26 -6.17 4.74 10.80
CA LYS A 26 -6.15 4.94 12.27
C LYS A 26 -4.77 5.38 12.78
N LYS A 27 -3.68 5.03 12.10
CA LYS A 27 -2.31 5.42 12.44
C LYS A 27 -1.90 6.77 11.83
N GLY A 28 -2.80 7.48 11.16
CA GLY A 28 -2.55 8.81 10.60
C GLY A 28 -1.71 8.77 9.31
N TYR A 29 -1.83 7.70 8.52
CA TYR A 29 -1.38 7.71 7.14
C TYR A 29 -2.45 8.32 6.24
N GLU A 30 -2.02 9.01 5.21
CA GLU A 30 -2.83 9.61 4.15
C GLU A 30 -2.77 8.73 2.89
N GLU A 31 -3.86 8.67 2.12
CA GLU A 31 -3.89 7.96 0.84
C GLU A 31 -3.17 8.79 -0.23
N LEU A 32 -2.14 8.24 -0.88
CA LEU A 32 -1.44 8.87 -1.99
C LEU A 32 -1.99 8.44 -3.36
N ALA A 33 -2.31 7.15 -3.49
CA ALA A 33 -2.79 6.57 -4.73
C ALA A 33 -3.71 5.39 -4.44
N ARG A 34 -4.63 5.14 -5.36
CA ARG A 34 -5.60 4.05 -5.28
C ARG A 34 -5.78 3.40 -6.64
N ILE A 35 -5.85 2.08 -6.66
CA ILE A 35 -6.24 1.30 -7.84
C ILE A 35 -7.48 0.51 -7.47
N GLU A 36 -8.62 0.87 -8.06
CA GLU A 36 -9.88 0.16 -7.88
C GLU A 36 -9.79 -1.19 -8.62
N HIS A 37 -10.12 -2.29 -7.94
CA HIS A 37 -10.09 -3.64 -8.51
C HIS A 37 -11.01 -3.77 -9.73
N SER A 38 -12.10 -2.99 -9.76
CA SER A 38 -13.03 -2.93 -10.90
C SER A 38 -12.40 -2.40 -12.20
N THR A 39 -11.28 -1.66 -12.11
CA THR A 39 -10.54 -1.20 -13.29
C THR A 39 -9.63 -2.28 -13.87
N ILE A 40 -9.36 -3.35 -13.12
CA ILE A 40 -8.49 -4.45 -13.51
C ILE A 40 -9.37 -5.55 -14.11
N THR A 41 -9.48 -5.54 -15.43
CA THR A 41 -10.32 -6.46 -16.20
C THR A 41 -9.51 -7.30 -17.16
N ASP A 42 -10.03 -8.48 -17.52
CA ASP A 42 -9.48 -9.31 -18.58
C ASP A 42 -9.80 -8.71 -19.96
N LYS A 43 -9.34 -9.40 -21.03
CA LYS A 43 -9.60 -9.00 -22.42
C LYS A 43 -11.09 -8.93 -22.80
N HIS A 44 -11.98 -9.46 -21.98
CA HIS A 44 -13.43 -9.46 -22.17
C HIS A 44 -14.15 -8.46 -21.25
N GLY A 45 -13.42 -7.66 -20.47
CA GLY A 45 -13.98 -6.69 -19.54
C GLY A 45 -14.47 -7.30 -18.22
N LYS A 46 -14.15 -8.57 -17.94
CA LYS A 46 -14.49 -9.20 -16.65
C LYS A 46 -13.45 -8.83 -15.60
N GLN A 47 -13.89 -8.35 -14.45
CA GLN A 47 -13.02 -8.03 -13.31
C GLN A 47 -12.23 -9.28 -12.88
N ILE A 48 -10.91 -9.11 -12.72
CA ILE A 48 -9.98 -10.19 -12.38
C ILE A 48 -9.86 -10.34 -10.85
N ILE A 49 -9.77 -9.22 -10.13
CA ILE A 49 -9.50 -9.23 -8.69
C ILE A 49 -10.81 -9.14 -7.93
N ASN A 50 -11.11 -10.12 -7.10
CA ASN A 50 -12.24 -10.08 -6.18
C ASN A 50 -11.80 -10.62 -4.82
N CYS A 51 -11.99 -9.83 -3.77
CA CYS A 51 -11.55 -10.16 -2.41
C CYS A 51 -12.75 -10.57 -1.56
N ASP A 52 -12.59 -11.62 -0.76
CA ASP A 52 -13.60 -12.14 0.15
C ASP A 52 -13.81 -11.27 1.39
N ASP A 53 -12.78 -10.50 1.78
CA ASP A 53 -12.80 -9.55 2.88
C ASP A 53 -13.51 -8.21 2.55
N GLY A 54 -14.03 -8.06 1.33
CA GLY A 54 -14.72 -6.86 0.87
C GLY A 54 -13.80 -5.75 0.36
N THR A 55 -12.49 -5.99 0.22
CA THR A 55 -11.56 -4.99 -0.32
C THR A 55 -11.85 -4.68 -1.79
N THR A 56 -12.11 -3.41 -2.10
CA THR A 56 -12.43 -2.97 -3.47
C THR A 56 -11.26 -2.33 -4.20
N ALA A 57 -10.17 -2.02 -3.50
CA ALA A 57 -9.04 -1.32 -4.04
C ALA A 57 -7.75 -1.66 -3.31
N MET A 58 -6.64 -1.53 -4.01
CA MET A 58 -5.30 -1.46 -3.43
C MET A 58 -4.91 0.00 -3.23
N ILE A 59 -4.37 0.34 -2.06
CA ILE A 59 -4.13 1.74 -1.68
C ILE A 59 -2.68 1.92 -1.25
N LEU A 60 -2.02 2.94 -1.80
CA LEU A 60 -0.72 3.42 -1.36
C LEU A 60 -0.92 4.53 -0.32
N PHE A 61 -0.34 4.33 0.86
CA PHE A 61 -0.42 5.23 2.00
C PHE A 61 0.91 5.93 2.26
N PHE A 62 0.87 7.16 2.79
CA PHE A 62 2.04 7.89 3.28
C PHE A 62 1.81 8.50 4.64
N LYS A 63 2.85 8.49 5.49
CA LYS A 63 2.85 9.20 6.76
C LYS A 63 4.16 9.97 6.93
N ARG A 64 4.07 11.27 7.09
CA ARG A 64 5.22 12.11 7.46
C ARG A 64 5.64 11.83 8.91
N ILE A 65 6.94 11.71 9.17
CA ILE A 65 7.50 11.46 10.51
C ILE A 65 8.12 12.72 11.13
N ASN A 66 8.59 13.67 10.31
CA ASN A 66 9.25 14.88 10.79
C ASN A 66 8.37 16.14 10.62
N SER A 67 8.31 16.97 11.66
CA SER A 67 7.63 18.27 11.70
C SER A 67 8.48 19.44 11.20
N PHE A 68 9.75 19.22 10.83
CA PHE A 68 10.63 20.29 10.37
C PHE A 68 10.57 20.47 8.86
N THR A 69 10.06 21.62 8.43
CA THR A 69 10.09 22.13 7.06
C THR A 69 11.50 22.60 6.71
N LYS A 70 12.31 21.70 6.13
CA LYS A 70 13.36 22.11 5.20
C LYS A 70 13.65 20.94 4.24
N TYR A 71 13.23 21.10 3.00
CA TYR A 71 13.47 20.15 1.92
C TYR A 71 14.96 19.77 1.82
N GLN A 72 15.26 18.50 1.54
CA GLN A 72 15.70 17.99 0.21
C GLN A 72 15.95 16.47 0.35
N HIS A 73 15.34 15.67 -0.54
CA HIS A 73 15.39 14.19 -0.63
C HIS A 73 14.60 13.38 0.42
N THR A 74 13.36 13.03 0.05
CA THR A 74 12.60 11.96 0.69
C THR A 74 13.10 10.60 0.21
N HIS A 75 13.76 9.83 1.07
CA HIS A 75 13.98 8.41 0.83
C HIS A 75 12.75 7.60 1.25
N VAL A 76 12.04 7.04 0.26
CA VAL A 76 10.88 6.18 0.48
C VAL A 76 11.34 4.74 0.64
N TYR A 77 11.08 4.14 1.80
CA TYR A 77 11.32 2.72 2.06
C TYR A 77 9.98 1.98 2.06
N PHE A 78 9.83 1.00 1.17
CA PHE A 78 8.69 0.08 1.16
C PHE A 78 8.95 -1.04 2.16
N LEU A 79 8.20 -1.07 3.26
CA LEU A 79 8.15 -2.23 4.13
C LEU A 79 6.92 -3.03 3.75
N SER A 80 7.11 -4.15 3.04
CA SER A 80 6.06 -5.16 2.90
C SER A 80 5.84 -5.77 4.29
N LEU A 81 4.70 -5.45 4.91
CA LEU A 81 4.21 -6.25 6.02
C LEU A 81 3.68 -7.55 5.42
N HIS A 82 4.51 -8.60 5.42
CA HIS A 82 4.06 -9.95 5.12
C HIS A 82 3.02 -10.37 6.18
N THR A 83 1.74 -10.22 5.85
CA THR A 83 0.70 -11.11 6.35
C THR A 83 0.74 -12.37 5.46
N PRO A 84 0.91 -13.59 6.01
CA PRO A 84 1.21 -14.80 5.23
C PRO A 84 0.01 -15.38 4.45
N LEU A 85 -0.88 -14.54 3.93
CA LEU A 85 -2.09 -14.96 3.22
C LEU A 85 -2.39 -13.98 2.09
N PHE A 86 -1.70 -14.05 0.94
CA PHE A 86 -2.31 -13.80 -0.39
C PHE A 86 -1.38 -13.82 -1.63
N PHE A 87 -0.04 -13.87 -1.48
CA PHE A 87 0.85 -13.57 -2.63
C PHE A 87 1.46 -14.79 -3.37
N ASP A 88 1.09 -16.02 -3.03
CA ASP A 88 1.72 -17.19 -3.68
C ASP A 88 1.31 -17.41 -5.15
N ASN A 89 0.33 -16.68 -5.70
CA ASN A 89 -0.26 -17.01 -7.01
C ASN A 89 -0.15 -15.95 -8.12
N ILE A 90 0.65 -14.88 -7.97
CA ILE A 90 0.82 -13.90 -9.07
C ILE A 90 1.93 -14.31 -10.06
N HIS A 91 2.76 -15.31 -9.73
CA HIS A 91 3.78 -15.81 -10.66
C HIS A 91 3.23 -16.66 -11.81
N ASP A 92 1.99 -17.14 -11.72
CA ASP A 92 1.38 -18.05 -12.72
C ASP A 92 0.47 -17.36 -13.75
N PHE A 93 0.26 -16.03 -13.66
CA PHE A 93 -0.64 -15.30 -14.57
C PHE A 93 0.07 -14.53 -15.70
N MET A 94 1.40 -14.60 -15.77
CA MET A 94 2.21 -14.05 -16.86
C MET A 94 3.04 -15.13 -17.58
N GLY A 95 2.34 -16.19 -17.98
CA GLY A 95 2.78 -17.11 -19.04
C GLY A 95 2.12 -16.77 -20.37
#